data_AF-A0A9X1IIA6-F1
#
_entry.id   AF-A0A9X1IIA6-F1
#
_cell.length_a   1.000
_cell.length_b   1.000
_cell.length_c   1.000
_cell.angle_alpha   90.00
_cell.angle_beta   90.00
_cell.angle_gamma   90.00
#
_symmetry.space_group_name_H-M   'P 1'
#
loop_
_entity.id
_entity.type
_entity.pdbx_description
1 polymer ?
#
loop_
_entity_poly.entity_id
_entity_poly.type
_entity_poly.pdbx_seq_one_letter_code
_entity_poly.pdbx_strand_id
1 'polypeptide(L)' 'SYEGIAYQAFSSAEAGQMSLFRFYNPTTGAHFYTTSVAERDSVMANLPMFNYEGIAFYVDPL' A
#
# COMPACT_ATOMS: atom_id res chain seq x y z
N SER A 1 -3.34 26.39 -1.26
CA SER A 1 -2.01 25.95 -0.82
C SER A 1 -1.71 24.64 -1.50
N TYR A 2 -0.49 24.42 -2.01
CA TYR A 2 -0.07 23.12 -2.56
C TYR A 2 0.78 22.44 -1.47
N GLU A 3 0.38 21.25 -1.03
CA GLU A 3 0.97 20.57 0.14
C GLU A 3 2.27 19.81 -0.19
N GLY A 4 2.76 19.89 -1.42
CA GLY A 4 3.98 19.20 -1.85
C GLY A 4 3.73 17.74 -2.22
N ILE A 5 4.78 17.07 -2.73
CA ILE A 5 4.74 15.64 -3.02
C ILE A 5 4.95 14.87 -1.71
N ALA A 6 3.96 14.08 -1.31
CA ALA A 6 4.02 13.29 -0.08
C ALA A 6 4.85 11.99 -0.23
N TYR A 7 4.92 11.42 -1.43
CA TYR A 7 5.68 10.18 -1.71
C TYR A 7 6.17 10.14 -3.16
N GLN A 8 7.38 9.61 -3.37
CA GLN A 8 7.83 9.12 -4.66
C GLN A 8 7.59 7.61 -4.71
N ALA A 9 7.01 7.12 -5.81
CA ALA A 9 6.67 5.72 -5.99
C ALA A 9 7.60 5.08 -7.03
N PHE A 10 8.26 3.98 -6.65
CA PHE A 10 9.19 3.25 -7.50
C PHE A 10 8.62 1.87 -7.85
N SER A 11 8.86 1.40 -9.08
CA SER A 11 8.42 0.09 -9.56
C SER A 11 9.36 -1.05 -9.14
N SER A 12 10.56 -0.73 -8.65
CA SER A 12 11.57 -1.67 -8.15
C SER A 12 12.09 -1.22 -6.79
N ALA A 13 12.41 -2.17 -5.92
CA ALA A 13 12.93 -1.88 -4.59
C ALA A 13 14.37 -1.38 -4.67
N GLU A 14 14.65 -0.24 -4.03
CA GLU A 14 16.00 0.20 -3.70
C GLU A 14 16.27 0.08 -2.19
N ALA A 15 17.54 0.08 -1.81
CA ALA A 15 17.94 -0.02 -0.41
C ALA A 15 17.38 1.17 0.40
N GLY A 16 16.59 0.87 1.44
CA GLY A 16 15.96 1.88 2.30
C GLY A 16 14.50 2.18 1.99
N GLN A 17 13.95 1.66 0.88
CA GLN A 17 12.54 1.86 0.54
C GLN A 17 11.62 0.88 1.28
N MET A 18 10.43 1.36 1.63
CA MET A 18 9.35 0.56 2.19
C MET A 18 8.43 0.04 1.10
N SER A 19 7.93 -1.19 1.26
CA SER A 19 6.92 -1.74 0.36
C SER A 19 5.54 -1.13 0.64
N LEU A 20 4.87 -0.61 -0.38
CA LEU A 20 3.48 -0.17 -0.32
C LEU A 20 2.57 -1.32 -0.79
N PHE A 21 1.89 -1.94 0.16
CA PHE A 21 0.94 -3.03 -0.08
C PHE A 21 -0.37 -2.49 -0.62
N ARG A 22 -0.98 -3.19 -1.59
CA ARG A 22 -2.27 -2.83 -2.18
C ARG A 22 -3.31 -3.92 -1.98
N PHE A 23 -4.53 -3.47 -1.72
CA PHE A 23 -5.71 -4.28 -1.61
C PHE A 23 -6.82 -3.72 -2.48
N TYR A 24 -7.63 -4.61 -3.05
CA TYR A 24 -8.76 -4.25 -3.90
C TYR A 24 -10.07 -4.81 -3.36
N ASN A 25 -11.09 -3.95 -3.25
CA ASN A 25 -12.45 -4.35 -2.94
C ASN A 25 -13.27 -4.41 -4.23
N PRO A 26 -13.63 -5.60 -4.75
CA PRO A 26 -14.35 -5.74 -6.02
C PRO A 26 -15.79 -5.25 -5.93
N THR A 27 -16.38 -5.20 -4.72
CA THR A 27 -17.76 -4.74 -4.52
C THR A 27 -17.87 -3.23 -4.67
N THR A 28 -16.88 -2.48 -4.19
CA THR A 28 -16.91 -1.01 -4.20
C THR A 28 -15.98 -0.39 -5.23
N GLY A 29 -15.07 -1.17 -5.82
CA GLY A 29 -13.98 -0.67 -6.66
C GLY A 29 -12.87 0.07 -5.89
N ALA A 30 -12.95 0.11 -4.55
CA ALA A 30 -12.00 0.84 -3.73
C ALA A 30 -10.66 0.11 -3.63
N HIS A 31 -9.58 0.90 -3.54
CA HIS A 31 -8.26 0.41 -3.20
C HIS A 31 -7.87 0.90 -1.81
N PHE A 32 -7.17 0.03 -1.08
CA PHE A 32 -6.56 0.35 0.20
C PHE A 32 -5.05 0.10 0.11
N TYR A 33 -4.26 1.00 0.71
CA TYR A 33 -2.80 0.97 0.64
C TYR A 33 -2.20 1.13 2.03
N THR A 34 -1.14 0.39 2.33
CA THR A 34 -0.39 0.52 3.59
C THR A 34 1.07 0.11 3.42
N THR A 35 1.97 0.78 4.15
CA THR A 35 3.37 0.32 4.33
C THR A 35 3.54 -0.53 5.59
N SER A 36 2.53 -0.59 6.45
CA SER A 36 2.58 -1.34 7.70
C SER A 36 2.34 -2.83 7.46
N VAL A 37 3.33 -3.64 7.80
CA VAL A 37 3.23 -5.11 7.76
C VAL A 37 2.13 -5.62 8.69
N ALA A 38 1.99 -5.03 9.88
CA ALA A 38 0.96 -5.43 10.84
C ALA A 38 -0.45 -5.09 10.34
N GLU A 39 -0.62 -3.94 9.69
CA GLU A 39 -1.91 -3.56 9.10
C GLU A 39 -2.24 -4.44 7.90
N ARG A 40 -1.26 -4.72 7.02
CA ARG A 40 -1.41 -5.67 5.92
C ARG A 40 -1.94 -7.02 6.42
N ASP A 41 -1.33 -7.58 7.47
CA ASP A 41 -1.72 -8.87 8.03
C ASP A 41 -3.10 -8.81 8.69
N SER A 42 -3.42 -7.71 9.37
CA SER A 42 -4.75 -7.48 9.96
C SER A 42 -5.85 -7.39 8.89
N VAL A 43 -5.60 -6.69 7.78
CA VAL A 43 -6.55 -6.57 6.66
C VAL A 43 -6.79 -7.95 6.03
N MET A 44 -5.72 -8.71 5.76
CA MET A 44 -5.83 -10.07 5.22
C MET A 44 -6.63 -11.01 6.15
N ALA A 45 -6.47 -10.89 7.47
CA ALA A 45 -7.13 -11.76 8.43
C ALA A 45 -8.59 -11.37 8.70
N ASN A 46 -8.90 -10.08 8.73
CA ASN A 46 -10.16 -9.58 9.30
C ASN A 46 -11.11 -8.96 8.28
N LEU A 47 -10.63 -8.57 7.09
CA LEU A 47 -11.41 -7.82 6.10
C LEU A 47 -11.57 -8.61 4.79
N PRO A 48 -12.45 -9.62 4.74
CA PRO A 48 -12.59 -10.51 3.58
C PRO A 48 -13.11 -9.82 2.31
N MET A 49 -13.61 -8.58 2.42
CA MET A 49 -13.99 -7.79 1.25
C MET A 49 -12.80 -7.21 0.48
N PHE A 50 -11.59 -7.28 1.05
CA PHE A 50 -10.36 -6.79 0.41
C PHE A 50 -9.50 -7.97 -0.05
N ASN A 51 -9.26 -8.03 -1.36
CA ASN A 51 -8.32 -8.96 -1.96
C ASN A 51 -6.91 -8.37 -1.88
N TYR A 52 -5.96 -9.11 -1.33
CA TYR A 52 -4.56 -8.71 -1.33
C TYR A 52 -3.96 -8.85 -2.73
N GLU A 53 -3.41 -7.76 -3.27
CA GLU A 53 -2.82 -7.72 -4.61
C GLU A 53 -1.29 -7.70 -4.58
N GLY A 54 -0.67 -7.73 -3.41
CA GLY A 54 0.78 -7.70 -3.25
C GLY A 54 1.35 -6.29 -3.07
N ILE A 55 2.59 -6.11 -3.51
CA ILE A 55 3.30 -4.83 -3.49
C ILE A 55 2.90 -4.05 -4.75
N ALA A 56 2.34 -2.86 -4.58
CA ALA A 56 2.05 -1.98 -5.71
C ALA A 56 3.25 -1.11 -6.09
N PHE A 57 3.94 -0.57 -5.08
CA PHE A 57 5.08 0.34 -5.26
C PHE A 57 6.05 0.20 -4.08
N TYR A 58 7.24 0.78 -4.25
CA TYR A 58 8.18 1.05 -3.18
C TYR A 58 8.19 2.56 -2.90
N VAL A 59 8.24 2.95 -1.63
CA VAL A 59 8.15 4.35 -1.20
C VAL A 59 9.26 4.70 -0.22
N ASP A 60 9.78 5.92 -0.32
CA ASP A 60 10.72 6.45 0.67
C ASP A 60 9.99 6.91 1.94
N PRO A 61 10.49 6.58 3.14
CA PRO A 61 10.10 7.30 4.34
C PRO A 61 10.65 8.73 4.24
N LEU A 62 9.77 9.73 4.18
CA LEU A 62 10.16 11.13 4.34
C LEU A 62 10.74 11.41 5.74
#